data_AF-A0A2H0Q3R6-F1
#
_entry.id   AF-A0A2H0Q3R6-F1
#
_cell.length_a   1.000
_cell.length_b   1.000
_cell.length_c   1.000
_cell.angle_alpha   90.00
_cell.angle_beta   90.00
_cell.angle_gamma   90.00
#
_symmetry.space_group_name_H-M   'P 1'
#
loop_
_entity.id
_entity.type
_entity.pdbx_description
1 polymer ?
#
loop_
_entity_poly.entity_id
_entity_poly.type
_entity_poly.pdbx_seq_one_letter_code
_entity_poly.pdbx_strand_id
1 'polypeptide(L)'
;MKYFTISDELWIRLARYLPNYQPSTKGGRPRLDLKKVFEGILYVKGNRIPWREIPQEYGSKTALNDYYCEWKKTDVLKTWQQEGLLSTPELIAINLA
;
A
#
# COMPACT_ATOMS: atom_id res chain seq x y z
N MET A 1 15.96 -10.18 2.60
CA MET A 1 14.73 -9.34 2.58
C MET A 1 14.52 -8.84 1.16
N LYS A 2 13.29 -8.88 0.66
CA LYS A 2 12.94 -8.48 -0.71
C LYS A 2 12.25 -7.13 -0.69
N TYR A 3 12.81 -6.16 -1.41
CA TYR A 3 12.14 -4.89 -1.69
C TYR A 3 11.10 -5.09 -2.79
N PHE A 4 9.94 -4.44 -2.62
CA PHE A 4 8.90 -4.41 -3.64
C PHE A 4 8.90 -3.04 -4.28
N THR A 5 9.07 -3.03 -5.60
CA THR A 5 8.94 -1.83 -6.41
C THR A 5 7.88 -2.10 -7.43
N ILE A 6 6.88 -1.21 -7.50
CA ILE A 6 5.73 -1.39 -8.37
C ILE A 6 5.94 -0.54 -9.62
N SER A 7 5.72 -1.14 -10.79
CA SER A 7 5.70 -0.39 -12.05
C SER A 7 4.65 0.72 -12.01
N ASP A 8 4.98 1.89 -12.56
CA ASP A 8 4.04 3.00 -12.63
C ASP A 8 2.73 2.63 -13.33
N GLU A 9 2.77 1.73 -14.32
CA GLU A 9 1.56 1.27 -15.00
C GLU A 9 0.62 0.50 -14.06
N LEU A 10 1.15 -0.43 -13.28
CA LEU A 10 0.37 -1.19 -12.30
C LEU A 10 -0.15 -0.25 -11.21
N TRP A 11 0.69 0.69 -10.75
CA TRP A 11 0.30 1.69 -9.77
C TRP A 11 -0.85 2.58 -10.26
N ILE A 12 -0.81 3.04 -11.51
CA ILE A 12 -1.89 3.84 -12.12
C ILE A 12 -3.22 3.08 -12.10
N ARG A 13 -3.20 1.76 -12.36
CA ARG A 13 -4.42 0.93 -12.30
C ARG A 13 -4.93 0.82 -10.87
N LEU A 14 -4.05 0.57 -9.90
CA LEU A 14 -4.40 0.46 -8.47
C LEU A 14 -4.94 1.78 -7.91
N ALA A 15 -4.29 2.89 -8.23
CA ALA A 15 -4.60 4.21 -7.72
C ALA A 15 -6.00 4.70 -8.10
N ARG A 16 -6.59 4.18 -9.19
CA ARG A 16 -7.97 4.48 -9.61
C ARG A 16 -9.03 4.04 -8.60
N TYR A 17 -8.73 3.03 -7.79
CA TYR A 17 -9.65 2.51 -6.78
C TYR A 17 -9.36 3.06 -5.38
N LEU A 18 -8.32 3.89 -5.23
CA LEU A 18 -8.04 4.54 -3.95
C LEU A 18 -9.12 5.58 -3.63
N PRO A 19 -9.47 5.75 -2.35
CA PRO A 19 -10.43 6.77 -1.95
C PRO A 19 -9.86 8.15 -2.30
N ASN A 20 -10.75 9.09 -2.60
CA ASN A 20 -10.32 10.44 -2.98
C ASN A 20 -9.70 11.16 -1.77
N TYR A 21 -8.37 11.27 -1.80
CA TYR A 21 -7.57 11.86 -0.74
C TYR A 21 -7.50 13.38 -0.89
N GLN A 22 -8.54 14.08 -0.45
CA GLN A 22 -8.51 15.54 -0.43
C GLN A 22 -7.43 16.07 0.54
N PRO A 23 -6.60 17.04 0.13
CA PRO A 23 -5.66 17.69 1.03
C PRO A 23 -6.42 18.46 2.11
N SER A 24 -5.92 18.39 3.35
CA SER A 24 -6.54 19.14 4.45
C SER A 24 -6.36 20.64 4.25
N THR A 25 -7.47 21.38 4.27
CA THR A 25 -7.49 22.85 4.15
C THR A 25 -6.79 23.56 5.31
N LYS A 26 -6.62 22.89 6.45
CA LYS A 26 -6.01 23.46 7.65
C LYS A 26 -4.49 23.52 7.63
N GLY A 27 -3.84 22.94 6.62
CA GLY A 27 -2.39 22.77 6.60
C GLY A 27 -1.95 21.72 7.63
N GLY A 28 -1.11 20.79 7.20
CA GLY A 28 -0.63 19.70 8.06
C GLY A 28 0.52 18.97 7.36
N ARG A 29 1.05 17.93 8.00
CA ARG A 29 2.09 17.11 7.37
C ARG A 29 1.52 16.53 6.06
N PRO A 30 2.21 16.71 4.92
CA PRO A 30 1.74 16.15 3.67
C PRO A 30 1.58 14.63 3.81
N ARG A 31 0.59 14.08 3.12
CA ARG A 31 0.39 12.63 3.08
C ARG A 31 1.63 11.95 2.50
N LEU A 32 1.90 10.73 2.98
CA LEU A 32 2.93 9.89 2.38
C LEU A 32 2.56 9.56 0.94
N ASP A 33 3.57 9.33 0.12
CA ASP A 33 3.37 8.81 -1.24
C ASP A 33 2.66 7.45 -1.14
N LEU A 34 1.43 7.39 -1.65
CA LEU A 34 0.57 6.20 -1.58
C LEU A 34 1.22 5.00 -2.29
N LYS A 35 2.05 5.23 -3.32
CA LYS A 35 2.81 4.18 -3.98
C LYS A 35 3.82 3.57 -3.01
N LYS A 36 4.58 4.41 -2.31
CA LYS A 36 5.54 3.99 -1.28
C LYS A 36 4.85 3.30 -0.12
N VAL A 37 3.67 3.77 0.27
CA VAL A 37 2.85 3.12 1.29
C VAL A 37 2.51 1.71 0.88
N PHE A 38 2.01 1.52 -0.36
CA PHE A 38 1.68 0.19 -0.85
C PHE A 38 2.91 -0.70 -0.96
N GLU A 39 4.03 -0.21 -1.50
CA GLU A 39 5.31 -0.94 -1.52
C GLU A 39 5.75 -1.39 -0.11
N GLY A 40 5.58 -0.54 0.90
CA GLY A 40 5.85 -0.88 2.30
C GLY A 40 4.91 -1.95 2.87
N ILE A 41 3.62 -1.89 2.53
CA ILE A 41 2.64 -2.93 2.90
C ILE A 41 3.04 -4.28 2.28
N LEU A 42 3.43 -4.28 0.99
CA LEU A 42 3.92 -5.47 0.31
C LEU A 42 5.21 -6.00 0.93
N TYR A 43 6.12 -5.12 1.33
CA TYR A 43 7.34 -5.50 2.03
C TYR A 43 7.05 -6.28 3.31
N VAL A 44 6.16 -5.76 4.16
CA VAL A 44 5.77 -6.41 5.42
C VAL A 44 5.11 -7.76 5.17
N LYS A 45 4.14 -7.81 4.26
CA LYS A 45 3.36 -9.02 4.00
C LYS A 45 4.16 -10.08 3.23
N GLY A 46 4.93 -9.66 2.23
CA GLY A 46 5.77 -10.52 1.41
C GLY A 46 6.94 -11.12 2.17
N ASN A 47 7.58 -10.36 3.07
CA ASN A 47 8.66 -10.87 3.91
C ASN A 47 8.17 -11.54 5.22
N ARG A 48 6.85 -11.49 5.51
CA ARG A 48 6.24 -12.00 6.75
C ARG A 48 6.88 -11.44 8.04
N ILE A 49 7.23 -10.17 8.01
CA ILE A 49 7.82 -9.46 9.15
C ILE A 49 6.76 -8.59 9.84
N PRO A 50 6.93 -8.23 11.13
CA PRO A 50 6.06 -7.26 11.77
C PRO A 50 6.34 -5.82 11.28
N TRP A 51 5.34 -4.94 11.33
CA TRP A 51 5.46 -3.51 10.96
C TRP A 51 6.60 -2.75 11.66
N ARG A 52 7.02 -3.22 12.84
CA ARG A 52 8.13 -2.60 13.60
C ARG A 52 9.50 -2.74 12.91
N GLU A 53 9.63 -3.71 12.01
CA GLU A 53 10.85 -4.04 11.26
C GLU A 53 10.87 -3.40 9.87
N ILE A 54 9.89 -2.56 9.54
CA ILE A 54 9.84 -1.93 8.22
C ILE A 54 10.95 -0.88 8.07
N PRO A 55 11.67 -0.84 6.93
CA PRO A 55 12.63 0.21 6.64
C PRO A 55 11.97 1.59 6.68
N GLN A 56 12.68 2.57 7.25
CA GLN A 56 12.21 3.96 7.35
C GLN A 56 12.02 4.62 5.96
N GLU A 57 12.62 4.07 4.91
CA GLU A 57 12.48 4.52 3.52
C GLU A 57 11.03 4.54 3.03
N TYR A 58 10.17 3.67 3.58
CA TYR A 58 8.75 3.63 3.25
C TYR A 58 7.90 4.63 4.05
N GLY A 59 8.50 5.28 5.05
CA GLY A 59 7.84 6.20 5.96
C GLY A 59 7.64 5.64 7.37
N SER A 60 6.82 6.33 8.17
CA SER A 60 6.58 5.92 9.55
C SER A 60 5.74 4.66 9.61
N LYS A 61 6.17 3.67 10.40
CA LYS A 61 5.43 2.42 10.67
C LYS A 61 3.98 2.64 11.09
N THR A 62 3.72 3.69 11.89
CA THR A 62 2.36 4.03 12.34
C THR A 62 1.50 4.46 11.17
N ALA A 63 2.01 5.37 10.33
CA ALA A 63 1.30 5.85 9.16
C ALA A 63 1.00 4.71 8.18
N LEU A 64 1.95 3.82 7.94
CA LEU A 64 1.75 2.65 7.06
C LEU A 64 0.66 1.71 7.58
N ASN A 65 0.66 1.43 8.89
CA ASN A 65 -0.39 0.64 9.51
C ASN A 65 -1.76 1.34 9.45
N ASP A 66 -1.81 2.66 9.63
CA ASP A 66 -3.04 3.45 9.51
C ASP A 66 -3.62 3.38 8.09
N TYR A 67 -2.79 3.57 7.06
CA TYR A 67 -3.20 3.41 5.66
C TYR A 67 -3.69 2.00 5.36
N TYR A 68 -2.98 0.96 5.83
CA TYR A 68 -3.42 -0.42 5.65
C TYR A 68 -4.79 -0.68 6.29
N CYS A 69 -5.01 -0.16 7.51
CA CYS A 69 -6.30 -0.28 8.19
C CYS A 69 -7.41 0.51 7.49
N GLU A 70 -7.11 1.70 6.97
CA GLU A 70 -8.05 2.50 6.17
C GLU A 70 -8.44 1.75 4.90
N TRP A 71 -7.48 1.25 4.11
CA TRP A 71 -7.74 0.52 2.87
C TRP A 71 -8.51 -0.78 3.09
N LYS A 72 -8.29 -1.44 4.24
CA LYS A 72 -9.08 -2.59 4.64
C LYS A 72 -10.52 -2.22 4.99
N LYS A 73 -10.74 -1.06 5.62
CA LYS A 73 -12.08 -0.56 5.95
C LYS A 73 -12.86 -0.06 4.73
N THR A 74 -12.17 0.50 3.75
CA THR A 74 -12.78 0.99 2.50
C THR A 74 -12.86 -0.06 1.40
N ASP A 75 -12.64 -1.35 1.73
CA ASP A 75 -12.65 -2.49 0.80
C ASP A 75 -11.72 -2.37 -0.42
N VAL A 76 -10.76 -1.43 -0.41
CA VAL A 76 -9.84 -1.17 -1.54
C VAL A 76 -9.03 -2.43 -1.87
N LEU A 77 -8.54 -3.13 -0.85
CA LEU A 77 -7.77 -4.37 -1.02
C LEU A 77 -8.62 -5.46 -1.68
N LYS A 78 -9.91 -5.53 -1.33
CA LYS A 78 -10.87 -6.47 -1.90
C LYS A 78 -11.19 -6.10 -3.35
N THR A 79 -11.37 -4.82 -3.64
CA THR A 79 -11.55 -4.33 -5.02
C THR A 79 -10.36 -4.70 -5.90
N TRP A 80 -9.13 -4.46 -5.44
CA TRP A 80 -7.93 -4.85 -6.19
C TRP A 80 -7.82 -6.36 -6.42
N GLN A 81 -8.28 -7.16 -5.46
CA GLN A 81 -8.33 -8.62 -5.59
C GLN A 81 -9.38 -9.05 -6.65
N GLN A 82 -10.58 -8.46 -6.61
CA GLN A 82 -11.65 -8.76 -7.58
C GLN A 82 -11.28 -8.37 -9.01
N GLU A 83 -10.56 -7.26 -9.17
CA GLU A 83 -10.05 -6.79 -10.47
C GLU A 83 -8.82 -7.59 -10.94
N GLY A 84 -8.34 -8.56 -10.16
CA GLY A 84 -7.18 -9.40 -10.50
C GLY A 84 -5.83 -8.66 -10.49
N LEU A 85 -5.79 -7.43 -9.96
CA LEU A 85 -4.57 -6.61 -9.93
C LEU A 85 -3.51 -7.20 -8.98
N LEU A 86 -3.95 -7.88 -7.92
CA LEU A 86 -3.08 -8.59 -6.98
C LEU A 86 -2.59 -9.95 -7.52
N SER A 87 -3.18 -10.45 -8.61
CA SER A 87 -2.78 -11.69 -9.29
C SER A 87 -1.74 -11.44 -10.39
N THR A 88 -1.19 -10.22 -10.47
CA THR A 88 -0.08 -9.91 -11.36
C THR A 88 1.17 -10.68 -10.95
N PRO A 89 2.02 -11.13 -11.90
CA PRO A 89 3.22 -11.91 -11.59
C PRO A 89 4.16 -11.23 -10.58
N GLU A 90 4.10 -9.90 -10.47
CA GLU A 90 4.81 -9.10 -9.48
C GLU A 90 4.33 -9.34 -8.03
N LEU A 91 3.05 -9.72 -7.85
CA LEU A 91 2.35 -9.78 -6.56
C LEU A 91 1.79 -11.16 -6.19
N ILE A 92 1.75 -12.13 -7.12
CA ILE A 92 1.20 -13.50 -6.90
C ILE A 92 1.70 -14.17 -5.62
N ALA A 93 2.95 -13.91 -5.23
CA ALA A 93 3.56 -14.54 -4.06
C ALA A 93 3.08 -13.96 -2.71
N ILE A 94 2.26 -12.89 -2.72
CA ILE A 94 1.90 -12.13 -1.53
C ILE A 94 0.45 -12.45 -1.17
N ASN A 95 0.27 -13.25 -0.11
CA ASN A 95 -1.06 -13.57 0.40
C ASN A 95 -1.62 -12.37 1.18
N LEU A 96 -2.22 -11.41 0.46
CA LEU A 96 -3.02 -10.33 1.03
C LEU A 96 -4.42 -10.85 1.36
N ALA A 97 -4.50 -11.81 2.28
CA ALA A 97 -5.76 -12.32 2.85
C ALA A 97 -6.22 -11.46 4.04
#